data_AF-A0A3M1FWK7-F1
#
_entry.id   AF-A0A3M1FWK7-F1
#
_cell.length_a   1.000
_cell.length_b   1.000
_cell.length_c   1.000
_cell.angle_alpha   90.00
_cell.angle_beta   90.00
_cell.angle_gamma   90.00
#
_symmetry.space_group_name_H-M   'P 1'
#
loop_
_entity.id
_entity.type
_entity.pdbx_description
1 polymer ?
#
loop_
_entity_poly.entity_id
_entity_poly.type
_entity_poly.pdbx_seq_one_letter_code
_entity_poly.pdbx_strand_id
1 'polypeptide(L)' 'MEIGIIGLPNSGKTTIFNALTRSQRETEAFSSGQIKVETAVVSVPDPRVDALSAMFQPRKTTYAQVVYND' A
#
# COMPACT_ATOMS: atom_id res chain seq x y z
N MET A 1 7.06 -1.34 -9.22
CA MET A 1 6.13 -0.32 -9.76
C MET A 1 5.70 0.54 -8.59
N GLU A 2 5.83 1.86 -8.72
CA GLU A 2 5.52 2.83 -7.66
C GLU A 2 4.29 3.64 -8.07
N ILE A 3 3.40 3.88 -7.11
CA ILE A 3 2.15 4.63 -7.30
C ILE A 3 2.15 5.79 -6.29
N GLY A 4 2.05 7.03 -6.79
CA GLY A 4 1.88 8.21 -5.96
C GLY A 4 0.40 8.58 -5.79
N ILE A 5 -0.02 8.87 -4.56
CA ILE A 5 -1.37 9.38 -4.26
C ILE A 5 -1.28 10.91 -4.14
N ILE A 6 -1.79 11.62 -5.14
CA ILE A 6 -1.77 13.09 -5.17
C ILE A 6 -3.16 13.69 -4.96
N GLY A 7 -3.22 14.87 -4.33
CA GLY A 7 -4.49 15.51 -3.99
C GLY A 7 -4.33 16.71 -3.05
N LEU A 8 -5.36 17.53 -3.00
CA LEU A 8 -5.40 18.75 -2.18
C LEU A 8 -5.30 18.43 -0.67
N PRO A 9 -4.91 19.40 0.18
CA PRO A 9 -4.99 19.24 1.62
C PRO A 9 -6.39 18.80 2.07
N ASN A 10 -6.47 17.91 3.05
CA ASN A 10 -7.73 17.35 3.59
C ASN A 10 -8.61 16.59 2.58
N SER A 11 -8.08 16.19 1.41
CA SER A 11 -8.81 15.37 0.43
C SER A 11 -8.87 13.87 0.77
N GLY A 12 -8.43 13.47 1.96
CA GLY A 12 -8.46 12.08 2.43
C GLY A 12 -7.36 11.17 1.86
N LYS A 13 -6.26 11.71 1.32
CA LYS A 13 -5.14 10.90 0.77
C LYS A 13 -4.61 9.87 1.77
N THR A 14 -4.30 10.30 2.98
CA THR A 14 -3.80 9.45 4.05
C THR A 14 -4.82 8.41 4.48
N THR A 15 -6.12 8.70 4.39
CA THR A 15 -7.19 7.73 4.64
C THR A 15 -7.17 6.59 3.60
N ILE A 16 -7.00 6.92 2.32
CA ILE A 16 -6.89 5.92 1.24
C ILE A 16 -5.58 5.13 1.37
N PHE A 17 -4.47 5.82 1.65
CA PHE A 17 -3.17 5.18 1.89
C PHE A 17 -3.26 4.18 3.05
N ASN A 18 -3.87 4.58 4.18
CA ASN A 18 -4.09 3.70 5.34
C ASN A 18 -4.96 2.49 4.97
N ALA A 19 -6.02 2.69 4.19
CA ALA A 19 -6.88 1.60 3.75
C ALA A 19 -6.15 0.58 2.86
N LEU A 20 -5.35 1.06 1.89
CA LEU A 20 -4.58 0.21 0.97
C LEU A 20 -3.45 -0.55 1.66
N THR A 21 -2.80 0.10 2.62
CA THR A 21 -1.65 -0.44 3.35
C THR A 21 -2.04 -1.20 4.61
N ARG A 22 -3.33 -1.16 4.98
CA ARG A 22 -3.86 -1.59 6.29
C ARG A 22 -3.09 -1.00 7.47
N SER A 23 -2.51 0.20 7.28
CA SER A 23 -1.80 0.90 8.35
C SER A 23 -2.78 1.72 9.19
N GLN A 24 -2.54 1.81 10.50
CA GLN A 24 -3.37 2.56 11.44
C GLN A 24 -2.71 3.91 11.77
N ARG A 25 -2.28 4.66 10.75
CA ARG A 25 -1.62 5.96 11.00
C ARG A 25 -2.63 7.06 11.27
N GLU A 26 -2.24 7.99 12.12
CA GLU A 26 -3.03 9.19 12.44
C GLU A 26 -3.26 10.03 11.18
N THR A 27 -4.53 10.34 10.90
CA THR A 27 -4.97 11.19 9.78
C THR A 27 -4.99 12.66 10.18
N GLU A 28 -4.01 13.11 10.97
CA GLU A 28 -3.93 14.51 11.38
C GLU A 28 -3.47 15.40 10.22
N ALA A 29 -3.93 16.65 10.22
CA ALA A 29 -3.54 17.62 9.21
C ALA A 29 -2.08 17.99 9.41
N PHE A 30 -1.18 17.42 8.60
CA PHE A 30 0.21 17.87 8.51
C PHE A 30 0.25 19.33 8.04
N SER A 31 0.23 20.26 8.99
CA SER A 31 0.17 21.71 8.78
C SER A 31 1.54 22.39 8.94
N SER A 32 2.65 21.66 8.85
CA SER A 32 3.98 22.18 9.18
C SER A 32 5.04 21.84 8.13
N GLY A 33 4.85 22.28 6.89
CA GLY A 33 5.95 22.59 5.94
C GLY A 33 6.96 21.50 5.55
N GLN A 34 6.86 20.28 6.06
CA GLN A 34 7.72 19.14 5.72
C GLN A 34 6.90 18.13 4.92
N ILE A 35 7.14 18.05 3.62
CA ILE A 35 6.58 17.02 2.74
C ILE A 35 7.36 15.74 3.02
N LYS A 36 6.92 14.97 4.01
CA LYS A 36 7.46 13.63 4.26
C LYS A 36 6.69 12.67 3.37
N VAL A 37 7.35 12.17 2.32
CA VAL A 37 6.79 11.14 1.45
C VAL A 37 6.74 9.84 2.22
N GLU A 38 5.56 9.27 2.38
CA GLU A 38 5.36 8.03 3.12
C GLU A 38 5.24 6.86 2.15
N THR A 39 6.20 5.92 2.25
CA THR A 39 6.26 4.75 1.38
C THR A 39 5.76 3.50 2.10
N ALA A 40 4.89 2.73 1.46
CA ALA A 40 4.44 1.43 1.93
C ALA A 40 4.37 0.41 0.80
N VAL A 41 4.69 -0.85 1.11
CA VAL A 41 4.68 -1.95 0.15
C VAL A 41 3.51 -2.86 0.43
N VAL A 42 2.67 -3.08 -0.58
CA VAL A 42 1.46 -3.89 -0.47
C VAL A 42 1.52 -5.07 -1.43
N SER A 43 1.22 -6.27 -0.92
CA SER A 43 1.11 -7.47 -1.76
C SER A 43 -0.20 -7.45 -2.55
N VAL A 44 -0.11 -7.74 -3.84
CA VAL A 44 -1.28 -7.84 -4.73
C VAL A 44 -1.93 -9.20 -4.56
N PRO A 45 -3.20 -9.27 -4.11
CA PRO A 45 -3.91 -10.54 -4.04
C PRO A 45 -4.14 -11.08 -5.45
N ASP A 46 -3.70 -12.32 -5.71
CA ASP A 46 -3.86 -12.98 -7.02
C ASP A 46 -4.33 -14.43 -6.81
N PRO A 47 -5.61 -14.74 -7.11
CA PRO A 47 -6.16 -16.10 -6.98
C PRO A 47 -5.42 -17.15 -7.81
N ARG A 48 -4.71 -16.74 -8.88
CA ARG A 48 -3.94 -17.67 -9.72
C ARG A 48 -2.68 -18.13 -8.98
N VAL A 49 -2.05 -17.23 -8.23
CA VAL A 49 -0.89 -17.57 -7.39
C VAL A 49 -1.33 -18.49 -6.26
N ASP A 50 -2.52 -18.26 -5.69
CA ASP A 50 -3.11 -19.14 -4.67
C ASP A 50 -3.32 -20.56 -5.20
N ALA A 51 -3.91 -20.69 -6.39
CA ALA A 51 -4.14 -21.98 -7.03
C ALA A 51 -2.84 -22.74 -7.32
N LEU A 52 -1.81 -22.05 -7.82
CA LEU A 52 -0.50 -22.65 -8.07
C LEU A 52 0.20 -23.05 -6.75
N SER A 53 0.10 -22.21 -5.72
CA SER A 53 0.65 -22.50 -4.39
C SER A 53 0.00 -23.76 -3.79
N ALA A 54 -1.32 -23.92 -3.96
CA ALA A 54 -2.04 -25.10 -3.48
C ALA A 54 -1.67 -26.37 -4.27
N MET A 55 -1.46 -26.26 -5.59
CA MET A 55 -1.12 -27.37 -6.47
C MET A 55 0.30 -27.91 -6.25
N PHE A 56 1.28 -27.01 -6.10
CA PHE A 56 2.71 -27.38 -6.07
C PHE A 56 3.33 -27.36 -4.68
N GLN A 57 2.63 -26.84 -3.66
CA GLN A 57 3.07 -26.77 -2.26
C GLN A 57 4.52 -26.29 -2.09
N PRO A 58 4.88 -25.11 -2.64
CA PRO A 58 6.23 -24.59 -2.54
C PRO A 58 6.57 -24.20 -1.10
N ARG A 59 7.86 -24.18 -0.73
CA ARG A 59 8.31 -23.72 0.59
C ARG A 59 7.95 -22.25 0.90
N LYS A 60 7.74 -21.44 -0.13
CA LYS A 60 7.39 -20.02 -0.01
C LYS A 60 6.54 -19.58 -1.20
N THR A 61 5.47 -18.86 -0.91
CA THR A 61 4.62 -18.20 -1.91
C THR A 61 4.89 -16.69 -1.85
N THR A 62 5.25 -16.11 -2.99
CA THR A 62 5.60 -14.68 -3.07
C THR A 62 4.68 -14.02 -4.07
N TYR A 63 3.86 -13.09 -3.59
CA TYR A 63 2.97 -12.29 -4.42
C TYR A 63 3.71 -11.12 -5.05
N ALA A 64 3.15 -10.58 -6.14
CA ALA A 64 3.60 -9.31 -6.69
C ALA A 64 3.43 -8.20 -5.64
N GLN A 65 4.36 -7.24 -5.62
CA GLN A 65 4.36 -6.13 -4.67
C GLN A 65 4.23 -4.80 -5.42
N VAL A 66 3.40 -3.91 -4.88
CA VAL A 66 3.23 -2.55 -5.36
C VAL A 66 3.62 -1.59 -4.24
N VAL A 67 4.38 -0.56 -4.60
CA VAL A 67 4.86 0.47 -3.68
C VAL A 67 3.92 1.67 -3.80
N TYR A 68 3.36 2.12 -2.68
CA TYR A 68 2.54 3.32 -2.59
C TYR A 68 3.31 4.42 -1.89
N ASN A 69 3.25 5.63 -2.45
CA ASN A 69 3.83 6.85 -1.90
C ASN A 69 2.68 7.86 -1.67
N ASP A 70 2.50 8.33 -0.43
CA ASP A 70 1.68 9.51 -0.06
C ASP A 70 2.57 10.75 0.05
#